data_AF-A0A9N9GSN7-F1
#
_entry.id   AF-A0A9N9GSN7-F1
#
_cell.length_a   1.000
_cell.length_b   1.000
_cell.length_c   1.000
_cell.angle_alpha   90.00
_cell.angle_beta   90.00
_cell.angle_gamma   90.00
#
_symmetry.space_group_name_H-M   'P 1'
#
loop_
_entity.id
_entity.type
_entity.pdbx_description
1 polymer ?
#
loop_
_entity_poly.entity_id
_entity_poly.type
_entity_poly.pdbx_seq_one_letter_code
_entity_poly.pdbx_strand_id
1 'polypeptide(L)'
;MFCLVLGEIPAQRNLFAVSITNEITLSSQLRSAIYKIKKNTFTNVDENNLILWKVNIPINIENMSKLDEVSRSSHEVNIGRDFRGEELFPADKIPEDYRNQ
;
A
#
# COMPACT_ATOMS: atom_id res chain seq x y z
N MET A 1 3.87 10.16 1.86
CA MET A 1 3.91 8.73 1.48
C MET A 1 2.68 8.41 0.65
N PHE A 2 2.83 7.62 -0.41
CA PHE A 2 1.70 7.14 -1.20
C PHE A 2 1.20 5.80 -0.66
N CYS A 3 -0.09 5.69 -0.43
CA CYS A 3 -0.73 4.44 0.01
C CYS A 3 -1.64 3.91 -1.09
N LEU A 4 -1.70 2.59 -1.19
CA LEU A 4 -2.60 1.90 -2.11
C LEU A 4 -3.34 0.81 -1.35
N VAL A 5 -4.65 0.75 -1.56
CA VAL A 5 -5.54 -0.24 -0.94
C VAL A 5 -5.89 -1.29 -1.98
N LEU A 6 -5.53 -2.55 -1.70
CA LEU A 6 -5.91 -3.68 -2.52
C LEU A 6 -7.44 -3.84 -2.49
N GLY A 7 -8.07 -3.94 -3.66
CA GLY A 7 -9.54 -4.06 -3.80
C GLY A 7 -10.23 -2.82 -4.37
N GLU A 8 -9.56 -1.67 -4.43
CA GLU A 8 -10.13 -0.45 -5.00
C GLU A 8 -9.73 -0.26 -6.48
N ILE A 9 -10.69 -0.44 -7.39
CA ILE A 9 -10.49 -0.40 -8.84
C ILE A 9 -10.91 0.95 -9.43
N PRO A 10 -10.15 1.59 -10.33
CA PRO A 10 -8.79 1.24 -10.75
C PRO A 10 -7.73 1.71 -9.73
N ALA A 11 -6.73 0.87 -9.47
CA ALA A 11 -5.63 1.11 -8.54
C ALA A 11 -4.95 2.49 -8.72
N GLN A 12 -4.77 2.93 -9.96
CA GLN A 12 -4.16 4.23 -10.31
C GLN A 12 -4.99 5.44 -9.88
N ARG A 13 -6.33 5.34 -9.87
CA ARG A 13 -7.22 6.44 -9.43
C ARG A 13 -7.39 6.48 -7.91
N ASN A 14 -7.00 5.41 -7.22
CA ASN A 14 -7.16 5.24 -5.79
C ASN A 14 -5.85 5.41 -5.02
N LEU A 15 -4.80 5.91 -5.67
CA LEU A 15 -3.61 6.38 -4.97
C LEU A 15 -3.99 7.61 -4.15
N PHE A 16 -3.81 7.54 -2.83
CA PHE A 16 -4.00 8.69 -1.96
C PHE A 16 -2.74 8.96 -1.16
N ALA A 17 -2.47 10.25 -0.96
CA ALA A 17 -1.39 10.68 -0.09
C ALA A 17 -1.88 10.60 1.35
N VAL A 18 -1.09 9.96 2.20
CA VAL A 18 -1.22 10.11 3.66
C VAL A 18 -0.17 11.12 4.09
N SER A 19 -0.64 12.20 4.73
CA SER A 19 0.26 13.13 5.40
C SER A 19 0.74 12.48 6.68
N ILE A 20 2.04 12.19 6.70
CA ILE A 20 2.74 11.66 7.86
C ILE A 20 3.55 12.82 8.38
N THR A 21 2.99 13.55 9.35
CA THR A 21 3.80 14.50 10.11
C THR A 21 4.83 13.71 10.91
N ASN A 22 5.95 14.35 11.30
CA ASN A 22 7.04 13.72 12.06
C ASN A 22 6.59 13.07 13.39
N GLU A 23 5.33 13.26 13.79
CA GLU A 23 4.70 12.71 14.99
C GLU A 23 4.06 11.32 14.78
N ILE A 24 3.93 10.86 13.53
CA ILE A 24 3.52 9.48 13.22
C ILE A 24 4.77 8.60 13.32
N THR A 25 5.11 8.24 14.55
CA THR A 25 6.25 7.36 14.87
C THR A 25 5.87 5.89 14.88
N LEU A 26 4.56 5.57 14.86
CA LEU A 26 4.05 4.21 15.06
C LEU A 26 3.18 3.74 13.89
N SER A 27 3.36 2.48 13.49
CA SER A 27 2.55 1.80 12.46
C SER A 27 1.04 1.84 12.76
N SER A 28 0.65 1.90 14.04
CA SER A 28 -0.74 2.07 14.47
C SER A 28 -1.35 3.41 14.07
N GLN A 29 -0.58 4.50 14.14
CA GLN A 29 -1.06 5.83 13.74
C GLN A 29 -1.28 5.91 12.23
N LEU A 30 -0.38 5.30 11.44
CA LEU A 30 -0.53 5.18 10.00
C LEU A 30 -1.77 4.34 9.64
N ARG A 31 -1.96 3.22 10.32
CA ARG A 31 -3.15 2.37 10.18
C ARG A 31 -4.43 3.15 10.44
N SER A 32 -4.47 3.91 11.54
CA SER A 32 -5.61 4.76 11.89
C SER A 32 -5.87 5.86 10.86
N ALA A 33 -4.81 6.49 10.35
CA ALA A 33 -4.93 7.52 9.32
C ALA A 33 -5.54 6.96 8.03
N ILE A 34 -5.05 5.82 7.55
CA ILE A 34 -5.60 5.12 6.38
C ILE A 34 -7.05 4.72 6.63
N TYR A 35 -7.35 4.11 7.78
CA TYR A 35 -8.69 3.69 8.14
C TYR A 35 -9.69 4.86 8.16
N LYS A 36 -9.29 6.01 8.71
CA LYS A 36 -10.13 7.23 8.74
C LYS A 36 -10.38 7.80 7.35
N ILE A 37 -9.34 7.87 6.50
CA ILE A 37 -9.47 8.36 5.12
C ILE A 37 -10.42 7.47 4.30
N LYS A 38 -10.37 6.17 4.53
CA LYS A 38 -11.12 5.15 3.78
C LYS A 38 -12.21 4.47 4.61
N LYS A 39 -12.76 5.18 5.61
CA LYS A 39 -13.71 4.61 6.58
C LYS A 39 -14.91 3.92 5.92
N ASN A 40 -15.42 4.49 4.82
CA ASN A 40 -16.54 3.92 4.07
C ASN A 40 -16.16 2.61 3.37
N THR A 41 -14.93 2.50 2.86
CA THR A 41 -14.39 1.27 2.25
C THR A 41 -14.23 0.17 3.30
N PHE A 42 -13.83 0.53 4.52
CA PHE A 42 -13.54 -0.41 5.61
C PHE A 42 -14.70 -0.58 6.61
N THR A 43 -15.94 -0.27 6.23
CA THR A 43 -17.10 -0.30 7.15
C THR A 43 -17.31 -1.62 7.90
N ASN A 44 -16.90 -2.74 7.30
CA ASN A 44 -17.00 -4.09 7.88
C ASN A 44 -15.65 -4.68 8.31
N VAL A 45 -14.58 -3.88 8.32
CA VAL A 45 -13.22 -4.30 8.66
C VAL A 45 -12.81 -3.57 9.94
N ASP A 46 -12.43 -4.30 10.99
CA ASP A 46 -11.86 -3.67 12.19
C ASP A 46 -10.53 -2.98 11.84
N GLU A 47 -10.30 -1.79 12.40
CA GLU A 47 -9.05 -1.04 12.18
C GLU A 47 -7.83 -1.93 12.46
N ASN A 48 -7.84 -2.76 13.51
CA ASN A 48 -6.71 -3.63 13.88
C ASN A 48 -6.48 -4.77 12.91
N ASN A 49 -7.49 -5.14 12.11
CA ASN A 49 -7.38 -6.16 11.08
C ASN A 49 -6.76 -5.60 9.79
N LEU A 50 -6.51 -4.30 9.70
CA LEU A 50 -5.79 -3.70 8.58
C LEU A 50 -4.30 -4.03 8.67
N ILE A 51 -3.86 -4.99 7.87
CA ILE A 51 -2.46 -5.37 7.71
C ILE A 51 -1.81 -4.40 6.72
N LEU A 52 -0.69 -3.79 7.12
CA LEU A 52 0.08 -2.87 6.29
C LEU A 52 1.39 -3.54 5.89
N TRP A 53 1.65 -3.64 4.60
CA TRP A 53 2.93 -4.11 4.06
C TRP A 53 3.73 -2.93 3.55
N LYS A 54 4.97 -2.82 4.00
CA LYS A 54 5.91 -1.85 3.45
C LYS A 54 6.69 -2.55 2.36
N VAL A 55 6.60 -2.05 1.14
CA VAL A 55 7.18 -2.70 -0.03
C VAL A 55 7.92 -1.68 -0.88
N ASN A 56 8.97 -2.15 -1.54
CA ASN A 56 9.62 -1.47 -2.64
C ASN A 56 9.22 -2.16 -3.95
N ILE A 57 8.25 -1.58 -4.65
CA ILE A 57 7.79 -2.09 -5.96
C ILE A 57 7.98 -1.01 -7.03
N PRO A 58 8.41 -1.37 -8.24
CA PRO A 58 8.39 -0.44 -9.38
C PRO A 58 6.96 0.04 -9.65
N ILE A 59 6.74 1.35 -9.65
CA ILE A 59 5.42 1.92 -10.01
C ILE A 59 5.35 2.12 -11.52
N ASN A 60 4.94 1.07 -12.22
CA ASN A 60 4.74 1.05 -13.68
C ASN A 60 3.35 0.50 -14.03
N ILE A 61 2.96 0.59 -15.30
CA ILE A 61 1.63 0.16 -15.76
C ILE A 61 1.41 -1.33 -15.47
N GLU A 62 2.40 -2.19 -15.71
CA GLU A 62 2.32 -3.63 -15.48
C GLU A 62 1.96 -3.96 -14.02
N ASN A 63 2.73 -3.42 -13.07
CA ASN A 63 2.53 -3.66 -11.65
C ASN A 63 1.20 -3.07 -11.15
N MET A 64 0.78 -1.92 -11.69
CA MET A 64 -0.52 -1.33 -11.35
C MET A 64 -1.69 -2.19 -11.86
N SER A 65 -1.56 -2.80 -13.05
CA SER A 65 -2.56 -3.73 -13.59
C SER A 65 -2.61 -5.04 -12.82
N LYS A 66 -1.47 -5.62 -12.45
CA LYS A 66 -1.40 -6.83 -11.62
C LYS A 66 -2.06 -6.65 -10.26
N LEU A 67 -1.94 -5.46 -9.67
CA LEU A 67 -2.55 -5.13 -8.38
C LEU A 67 -4.09 -5.18 -8.46
N ASP A 68 -4.67 -4.80 -9.59
CA ASP A 68 -6.11 -4.96 -9.87
C ASP A 68 -6.49 -6.44 -9.97
N GLU A 69 -5.73 -7.25 -10.71
CA GLU A 69 -5.97 -8.69 -10.84
C GLU A 69 -5.89 -9.42 -9.49
N VAL A 70 -4.83 -9.16 -8.73
CA VAL A 70 -4.60 -9.73 -7.41
C VAL A 70 -5.74 -9.38 -6.46
N SER A 71 -6.27 -8.16 -6.54
CA SER A 71 -7.39 -7.74 -5.69
C SER A 71 -8.69 -8.51 -5.90
N ARG A 72 -8.85 -9.13 -7.07
CA ARG A 72 -10.03 -9.94 -7.44
C ARG A 72 -9.81 -11.43 -7.23
N SER A 73 -8.61 -11.83 -6.82
CA SER A 73 -8.22 -13.22 -6.67
C SER A 73 -7.97 -13.54 -5.18
N SER A 74 -8.29 -14.76 -4.75
CA SER A 74 -7.95 -15.25 -3.41
C SER A 74 -6.51 -15.79 -3.32
N HIS A 75 -5.65 -15.49 -4.30
CA HIS A 75 -4.29 -16.00 -4.31
C HIS A 75 -3.42 -15.19 -3.35
N GLU A 76 -2.54 -15.90 -2.65
CA GLU A 76 -1.52 -15.29 -1.80
C GLU A 76 -0.60 -14.39 -2.65
N VAL A 77 -0.40 -13.16 -2.19
CA VAL A 77 0.38 -12.15 -2.91
C VAL A 77 1.85 -12.31 -2.58
N ASN A 78 2.69 -12.53 -3.59
CA ASN A 78 4.13 -12.58 -3.41
C ASN A 78 4.80 -11.36 -4.06
N ILE A 79 5.27 -10.42 -3.24
CA ILE A 79 5.84 -9.15 -3.70
C ILE A 79 7.03 -9.33 -4.67
N GLY A 80 7.90 -10.31 -4.40
CA GLY A 80 9.06 -10.59 -5.25
C GLY A 80 8.68 -11.21 -6.59
N ARG A 81 7.82 -12.23 -6.58
CA ARG A 81 7.41 -12.95 -7.80
C ARG A 81 6.47 -12.13 -8.67
N ASP A 82 5.46 -11.53 -8.06
CA ASP A 82 4.33 -10.95 -8.80
C ASP A 82 4.66 -9.52 -9.25
N PHE A 83 5.34 -8.75 -8.40
CA PHE A 83 5.61 -7.33 -8.60
C PHE A 83 7.09 -7.00 -8.84
N ARG A 84 7.98 -7.99 -8.84
CA ARG A 84 9.44 -7.80 -8.93
C ARG A 84 9.96 -6.82 -7.88
N GLY A 85 9.34 -6.84 -6.70
CA GLY A 85 9.68 -5.94 -5.61
C GLY A 85 10.26 -6.65 -4.40
N GLU A 86 10.35 -5.92 -3.31
CA GLU A 86 10.88 -6.39 -2.04
C GLU A 86 9.96 -5.97 -0.89
N GLU A 87 9.73 -6.87 0.06
CA GLU A 87 9.11 -6.53 1.34
C GLU A 87 10.17 -5.93 2.26
N LEU A 88 9.87 -4.79 2.87
CA LEU A 88 10.77 -4.04 3.73
C LEU A 88 10.32 -4.09 5.18
N PHE A 89 11.27 -4.12 6.10
CA PHE A 89 10.98 -3.92 7.52
C PHE A 89 10.52 -2.49 7.79
N PRO A 90 9.70 -2.27 8.85
CA PRO A 90 9.24 -0.93 9.22
C PRO A 90 10.38 0.08 9.37
N ALA A 91 11.53 -0.35 9.89
CA ALA A 91 12.71 0.48 10.13
C ALA A 91 13.57 0.74 8.88
N ASP A 92 13.39 -0.02 7.80
CA ASP A 92 14.20 0.14 6.59
C ASP A 92 14.00 1.52 5.98
N LYS A 93 14.98 2.04 5.25
CA LYS A 93 14.73 3.23 4.43
C LYS A 93 14.02 2.79 3.16
N ILE A 94 13.01 3.55 2.72
CA ILE A 94 12.47 3.35 1.38
C ILE A 94 13.58 3.80 0.42
N PRO A 95 14.07 2.93 -0.48
CA PRO A 95 15.05 3.32 -1.48
C PRO A 95 14.51 4.51 -2.28
N GLU A 96 15.34 5.51 -2.55
CA GLU A 96 14.90 6.65 -3.35
C GLU A 96 14.43 6.18 -4.72
N ASP A 97 13.31 6.75 -5.14
CA ASP A 97 12.63 6.39 -6.36
C ASP A 97 13.41 6.95 -7.56
N TYR A 98 14.13 6.07 -8.27
CA TYR A 98 14.95 6.44 -9.43
C TYR A 98 14.15 6.89 -10.67
N ARG A 99 12.86 7.21 -10.53
CA ARG A 99 12.00 7.70 -11.63
C ARG A 99 12.44 9.06 -12.25
N ASN A 100 13.54 9.65 -11.77
CA ASN A 100 14.14 10.90 -12.28
C ASN A 100 15.63 10.76 -12.67
N GLN A 101 16.05 9.69 -13.34
CA GLN A 101 17.32 9.67 -14.10
C GLN A 101 17.06 9.50 -15.60
#